data_AF-A0AAC8TKI8-F1
#
_entry.id   AF-A0AAC8TKI8-F1
#
_cell.length_a   1.000
_cell.length_b   1.000
_cell.length_c   1.000
_cell.angle_alpha   90.00
_cell.angle_beta   90.00
_cell.angle_gamma   90.00
#
_symmetry.space_group_name_H-M   'P 1'
#
loop_
_entity.id
_entity.type
_entity.pdbx_description
1 polymer ?
#
loop_
_entity_poly.entity_id
_entity_poly.type
_entity_poly.pdbx_seq_one_letter_code
_entity_poly.pdbx_strand_id
1 'polypeptide(L)'
;MSNYRIRQGDTLSGLASRFKTSVSELARINKIANPNLIYAGKTLRIPGHARNDSFEPTRGGTRGGGTKSSGGTGHSGGTRGGGQVGESRGTGSPGQATPAMRKLASAGRAAAMSIGGYNSQGLCATGVSKAIQNAFGFKVWGNGNQIDNNLPRDKFKQVNMSLAEALKIPGLVLTWEKTSSRAGSIYGHTAITTGDGRSSVSDFIERNTLGAGGRTGLKIFMPTI
;
A
#
# COMPACT_ATOMS: atom_id res chain seq x y z
N MET A 1 5.56 3.65 -29.60
CA MET A 1 6.26 2.49 -28.98
C MET A 1 7.60 2.96 -28.46
N SER A 2 8.04 2.45 -27.31
CA SER A 2 9.35 2.76 -26.71
C SER A 2 10.14 1.47 -26.52
N ASN A 3 11.48 1.51 -26.59
CA ASN A 3 12.35 0.35 -26.37
C ASN A 3 13.02 0.45 -25.01
N TYR A 4 13.07 -0.64 -24.26
CA TYR A 4 13.70 -0.72 -22.94
C TYR A 4 14.75 -1.83 -22.90
N ARG A 5 15.97 -1.54 -22.44
CA ARG A 5 17.01 -2.55 -22.27
C ARG A 5 16.87 -3.20 -20.90
N ILE A 6 16.59 -4.50 -20.91
CA ILE A 6 16.39 -5.32 -19.70
C ILE A 6 17.68 -5.30 -18.89
N ARG A 7 17.57 -4.99 -17.60
CA ARG A 7 18.68 -4.97 -16.65
C ARG A 7 18.70 -6.25 -15.84
N GLN A 8 19.84 -6.55 -15.23
CA GLN A 8 19.93 -7.67 -14.31
C GLN A 8 18.96 -7.44 -13.14
N GLY A 9 18.14 -8.45 -12.83
CA GLY A 9 17.08 -8.36 -11.81
C GLY A 9 15.73 -7.85 -12.31
N ASP A 10 15.61 -7.42 -13.57
CA ASP A 10 14.30 -7.11 -14.15
C ASP A 10 13.47 -8.40 -14.35
N THR A 11 12.17 -8.28 -14.13
CA THR A 11 11.18 -9.33 -14.44
C THR A 11 10.12 -8.77 -15.38
N LEU A 12 9.49 -9.64 -16.18
CA LEU A 12 8.47 -9.18 -17.12
C LEU A 12 7.26 -8.57 -16.39
N SER A 13 6.93 -9.08 -15.20
CA SER A 13 5.93 -8.51 -14.29
C SER A 13 6.33 -7.15 -13.75
N GLY A 14 7.55 -6.98 -13.26
CA GLY A 14 8.05 -5.69 -12.78
C GLY A 14 8.07 -4.63 -13.89
N LEU A 15 8.48 -5.03 -15.10
CA LEU A 15 8.45 -4.14 -16.27
C LEU A 15 7.02 -3.84 -16.74
N ALA A 16 6.11 -4.80 -16.73
CA ALA A 16 4.69 -4.57 -17.03
C ALA A 16 4.08 -3.51 -16.12
N SER A 17 4.27 -3.65 -14.81
CA SER A 17 3.81 -2.67 -13.83
C SER A 17 4.45 -1.31 -14.02
N ARG A 18 5.77 -1.27 -14.27
CA ARG A 18 6.51 -0.02 -14.51
C ARG A 18 5.99 0.75 -15.72
N PHE A 19 5.65 0.03 -16.79
CA PHE A 19 5.19 0.61 -18.04
C PHE A 19 3.67 0.64 -18.18
N LYS A 20 2.92 0.40 -17.09
CA LYS A 20 1.45 0.42 -17.06
C LYS A 20 0.82 -0.41 -18.19
N THR A 21 1.35 -1.61 -18.39
CA THR A 21 0.85 -2.60 -19.34
C THR A 21 0.72 -3.95 -18.63
N SER A 22 0.31 -5.00 -19.34
CA SER A 22 0.19 -6.34 -18.76
C SER A 22 1.37 -7.22 -19.17
N VAL A 23 1.66 -8.24 -18.36
CA VAL A 23 2.65 -9.25 -18.68
C VAL A 23 2.31 -9.97 -19.98
N SER A 24 1.02 -10.29 -20.16
CA SER A 24 0.50 -10.92 -21.38
C SER A 24 0.75 -10.04 -22.61
N GLU A 25 0.50 -8.73 -22.50
CA GLU A 25 0.69 -7.81 -23.61
C GLU A 25 2.17 -7.59 -23.94
N LEU A 26 3.04 -7.47 -22.92
CA LEU A 26 4.49 -7.44 -23.14
C LEU A 26 5.01 -8.73 -23.77
N ALA A 27 4.55 -9.89 -23.29
CA ALA A 27 4.95 -11.18 -23.83
C ALA A 27 4.52 -11.31 -25.29
N ARG A 28 3.27 -10.94 -25.61
CA ARG A 28 2.69 -10.98 -26.96
C ARG A 28 3.45 -10.10 -27.95
N ILE A 29 3.69 -8.82 -27.60
CA ILE A 29 4.38 -7.86 -28.49
C ILE A 29 5.84 -8.26 -28.73
N ASN A 30 6.48 -8.88 -27.74
CA ASN A 30 7.88 -9.29 -27.81
C ASN A 30 8.08 -10.76 -28.19
N LYS A 31 7.00 -11.48 -28.53
CA LYS A 31 7.02 -12.91 -28.87
C LYS A 31 7.74 -13.77 -27.82
N ILE A 32 7.54 -13.46 -26.54
CA ILE A 32 8.13 -14.19 -25.42
C ILE A 32 7.23 -15.39 -25.10
N ALA A 33 7.74 -16.60 -25.33
CA ALA A 33 7.02 -17.84 -25.06
C ALA A 33 6.89 -18.14 -23.56
N ASN A 34 7.92 -17.81 -22.77
CA ASN A 34 7.91 -18.00 -21.32
C ASN A 34 8.02 -16.64 -20.59
N PRO A 35 6.91 -16.09 -20.09
CA PRO A 35 6.90 -14.80 -19.39
C PRO A 35 7.76 -14.72 -18.13
N ASN A 36 8.13 -15.87 -17.55
CA ASN A 36 8.97 -15.95 -16.36
C ASN A 36 10.47 -15.92 -16.68
N LEU A 37 10.84 -15.99 -17.97
CA LEU A 37 12.23 -16.04 -18.40
C LEU A 37 12.54 -14.90 -19.36
N ILE A 38 13.17 -13.86 -18.82
CA ILE A 38 13.73 -12.76 -19.61
C ILE A 38 15.22 -12.60 -19.32
N TYR A 39 15.98 -12.14 -20.31
CA TYR A 39 17.43 -12.07 -20.22
C TYR A 39 17.88 -10.62 -20.14
N ALA A 40 18.73 -10.31 -19.16
CA ALA A 40 19.41 -9.04 -19.08
C ALA A 40 20.19 -8.74 -20.36
N GLY A 41 20.26 -7.46 -20.73
CA GLY A 41 20.91 -6.98 -21.93
C GLY A 41 20.04 -7.01 -23.19
N LYS A 42 18.96 -7.80 -23.23
CA LYS A 42 18.01 -7.81 -24.36
C LYS A 42 17.11 -6.58 -24.35
N THR A 43 16.62 -6.19 -25.53
CA THR A 43 15.69 -5.08 -25.70
C THR A 43 14.25 -5.59 -25.67
N LEU A 44 13.43 -4.96 -24.84
CA LEU A 44 12.00 -5.18 -24.71
C LEU A 44 11.24 -4.00 -25.35
N ARG A 45 10.37 -4.30 -26.30
CA ARG A 45 9.43 -3.35 -26.90
C ARG A 45 8.31 -3.10 -25.91
N ILE A 46 8.13 -1.83 -25.56
CA ILE A 46 7.10 -1.36 -24.67
C ILE A 46 5.99 -0.71 -25.51
N PRO A 47 4.71 -1.14 -25.35
CA PRO A 47 3.61 -0.44 -25.98
C PRO A 47 3.63 1.03 -25.53
N GLY A 48 3.63 1.94 -26.50
CA GLY A 48 3.52 3.36 -26.18
C GLY A 48 2.09 3.63 -25.72
N HIS A 49 1.92 4.16 -24.51
CA HIS A 49 0.64 4.72 -24.08
C HIS A 49 0.38 5.97 -24.94
N ALA A 50 -0.36 5.81 -26.04
CA ALA A 50 -1.27 6.86 -26.47
C ALA A 50 -2.26 7.02 -25.32
N ARG A 51 -2.34 8.21 -24.77
CA ARG A 51 -3.22 8.54 -23.65
C ARG A 51 -4.64 8.47 -24.17
N ASN A 52 -5.25 7.30 -24.08
CA ASN A 52 -6.68 7.15 -24.23
C ASN A 52 -7.27 7.15 -22.84
N ASP A 53 -7.29 8.35 -22.25
CA ASP A 53 -8.15 8.72 -21.14
C ASP A 53 -9.59 8.79 -21.67
N SER A 54 -10.17 7.63 -22.01
CA SER A 54 -11.57 7.50 -22.39
C SER A 54 -12.12 6.26 -21.71
N PHE A 55 -12.53 6.42 -20.45
CA PHE A 55 -13.44 5.48 -19.80
C PHE A 55 -14.78 5.59 -20.51
N GLU A 56 -15.06 4.72 -21.48
CA GLU A 56 -16.43 4.48 -21.92
C GLU A 56 -17.17 3.65 -20.86
N PRO A 57 -18.36 4.07 -20.41
CA PRO A 57 -19.20 3.24 -19.58
C PRO A 57 -19.95 2.26 -20.48
N THR A 58 -19.55 0.98 -20.45
CA THR A 58 -20.34 -0.07 -21.10
C THR A 58 -21.71 -0.18 -20.44
N ARG A 59 -22.74 0.27 -21.17
CA ARG A 59 -24.15 -0.06 -20.95
C ARG A 59 -24.37 -1.57 -21.12
N GLY A 60 -25.18 -2.17 -20.24
CA GLY A 60 -25.94 -3.38 -20.57
C GLY A 60 -26.04 -4.40 -19.44
N GLY A 61 -27.14 -4.36 -18.69
CA GLY A 61 -27.49 -5.40 -17.71
C GLY A 61 -28.73 -5.06 -16.88
N THR A 62 -29.85 -4.72 -17.54
CA THR A 62 -31.15 -4.42 -16.91
C THR A 62 -31.90 -5.69 -16.53
N ARG A 63 -32.39 -5.75 -15.27
CA ARG A 63 -33.63 -6.39 -14.77
C ARG A 63 -33.68 -6.08 -13.25
N GLY A 64 -34.67 -5.46 -12.61
CA GLY A 64 -36.00 -4.98 -12.95
C GLY A 64 -36.85 -4.99 -11.66
N GLY A 65 -37.55 -3.89 -11.35
CA GLY A 65 -38.55 -3.71 -10.26
C GLY A 65 -38.00 -2.97 -9.04
N GLY A 66 -38.39 -1.73 -8.68
CA GLY A 66 -39.73 -1.13 -8.48
C GLY A 66 -39.96 -1.01 -6.96
N THR A 67 -40.36 0.07 -6.29
CA THR A 67 -41.04 1.33 -6.61
C THR A 67 -40.96 2.32 -5.42
N LYS A 68 -40.85 3.62 -5.73
CA LYS A 68 -41.43 4.86 -5.11
C LYS A 68 -41.69 4.98 -3.60
N SER A 69 -41.19 6.07 -2.99
CA SER A 69 -41.93 7.22 -2.37
C SER A 69 -40.90 8.07 -1.59
N SER A 70 -40.74 9.40 -1.63
CA SER A 70 -41.59 10.63 -1.74
C SER A 70 -41.49 11.45 -0.42
N GLY A 71 -41.23 12.76 -0.54
CA GLY A 71 -41.28 13.79 0.53
C GLY A 71 -39.89 14.29 0.92
N GLY A 72 -39.45 15.54 0.65
CA GLY A 72 -40.04 16.83 1.05
C GLY A 72 -39.72 17.06 2.53
N THR A 73 -38.94 18.04 3.00
CA THR A 73 -38.97 19.50 2.79
C THR A 73 -37.68 20.13 3.36
N GLY A 74 -37.35 21.35 2.94
CA GLY A 74 -36.16 22.08 3.41
C GLY A 74 -36.31 22.74 4.79
N HIS A 75 -35.18 23.17 5.36
CA HIS A 75 -35.07 24.34 6.22
C HIS A 75 -33.65 24.90 6.26
N SER A 76 -33.61 26.22 6.24
CA SER A 76 -32.47 27.13 6.25
C SER A 76 -31.91 27.40 7.65
N GLY A 77 -30.60 27.68 7.70
CA GLY A 77 -30.01 28.67 8.62
C GLY A 77 -29.44 28.14 9.94
N GLY A 78 -28.24 28.63 10.30
CA GLY A 78 -27.76 28.61 11.68
C GLY A 78 -26.27 28.29 11.86
N THR A 79 -25.46 29.33 11.93
CA THR A 79 -24.04 29.30 12.36
C THR A 79 -23.92 29.00 13.86
N ARG A 80 -22.78 28.38 14.22
CA ARG A 80 -22.04 28.39 15.51
C ARG A 80 -22.09 27.10 16.34
N GLY A 81 -20.90 26.68 16.77
CA GLY A 81 -20.70 25.99 18.05
C GLY A 81 -19.77 24.80 17.95
N GLY A 82 -18.65 24.86 18.66
CA GLY A 82 -17.62 23.84 18.66
C GLY A 82 -18.09 22.48 19.17
N GLY A 83 -17.37 21.46 18.75
CA GLY A 83 -17.55 20.09 19.19
C GLY A 83 -16.33 19.27 18.81
N GLN A 84 -15.26 19.41 19.60
CA GLN A 84 -14.17 18.45 19.64
C GLN A 84 -14.77 17.08 19.96
N VAL A 85 -14.82 16.18 18.97
CA VAL A 85 -15.25 14.80 19.20
C VAL A 85 -14.04 13.95 19.56
N GLY A 86 -13.82 13.86 20.87
CA GLY A 86 -13.56 12.60 21.58
C GLY A 86 -12.40 11.76 21.09
N GLU A 87 -11.19 12.15 21.46
CA GLU A 87 -10.04 11.25 21.51
C GLU A 87 -10.25 10.25 22.65
N SER A 88 -10.82 9.08 22.34
CA SER A 88 -10.97 8.00 23.31
C SER A 88 -9.60 7.48 23.72
N ARG A 89 -9.25 7.81 24.97
CA ARG A 89 -8.11 7.30 25.73
C ARG A 89 -8.09 5.76 25.72
N GLY A 90 -7.22 5.20 24.90
CA GLY A 90 -6.67 3.85 25.06
C GLY A 90 -5.39 3.93 25.88
N THR A 91 -5.35 3.22 27.00
CA THR A 91 -4.22 3.14 27.93
C THR A 91 -3.04 2.40 27.29
N GLY A 92 -2.09 3.16 26.75
CA GLY A 92 -0.74 2.73 26.37
C GLY A 92 0.11 3.98 26.17
N SER A 93 1.09 4.21 27.06
CA SER A 93 1.82 5.47 27.22
C SER A 93 2.22 6.18 25.91
N PRO A 94 1.65 7.37 25.61
CA PRO A 94 1.96 8.19 24.43
C PRO A 94 3.35 8.86 24.39
N GLY A 95 4.27 8.50 25.29
CA GLY A 95 5.51 9.24 25.54
C GLY A 95 6.68 9.00 24.56
N GLN A 96 6.57 8.05 23.62
CA GLN A 96 7.70 7.64 22.77
C GLN A 96 7.56 7.96 21.27
N ALA A 97 6.38 8.33 20.78
CA ALA A 97 6.16 8.58 19.36
C ALA A 97 6.47 10.03 18.97
N THR A 98 7.32 10.22 17.95
CA THR A 98 7.61 11.54 17.38
C THR A 98 6.42 12.06 16.55
N PRO A 99 6.35 13.38 16.26
CA PRO A 99 5.36 13.91 15.32
C PRO A 99 5.40 13.22 13.95
N ALA A 100 6.59 12.91 13.43
CA ALA A 100 6.74 12.20 12.15
C ALA A 100 6.13 10.79 12.17
N MET A 101 6.32 10.07 13.28
CA MET A 101 5.72 8.75 13.49
C MET A 101 4.18 8.81 13.51
N ARG A 102 3.60 9.75 14.27
CA ARG A 102 2.14 9.97 14.27
C ARG A 102 1.63 10.33 12.88
N LYS A 103 2.35 11.18 12.15
CA LYS A 103 2.01 11.58 10.78
C LYS A 103 2.01 10.38 9.84
N LEU A 104 3.02 9.51 9.92
CA LEU A 104 3.08 8.30 9.09
C LEU A 104 1.94 7.33 9.40
N ALA A 105 1.60 7.11 10.68
CA ALA A 105 0.48 6.26 11.06
C ALA A 105 -0.87 6.79 10.54
N SER A 106 -1.08 8.11 10.60
CA SER A 106 -2.27 8.77 10.06
C SER A 106 -2.33 8.64 8.53
N ALA A 107 -1.21 8.92 7.84
CA ALA A 107 -1.10 8.77 6.40
C ALA A 107 -1.33 7.32 5.94
N GLY A 108 -0.86 6.34 6.72
CA GLY A 108 -1.08 4.92 6.49
C GLY A 108 -2.56 4.54 6.55
N ARG A 109 -3.28 5.00 7.59
CA ARG A 109 -4.73 4.77 7.70
C ARG A 109 -5.50 5.37 6.54
N ALA A 110 -5.17 6.60 6.14
CA ALA A 110 -5.78 7.26 4.99
C ALA A 110 -5.47 6.52 3.67
N ALA A 111 -4.24 6.05 3.48
CA ALA A 111 -3.84 5.29 2.30
C ALA A 111 -4.62 3.96 2.22
N ALA A 112 -4.68 3.20 3.31
CA ALA A 112 -5.44 1.96 3.39
C ALA A 112 -6.92 2.16 3.05
N MET A 113 -7.57 3.17 3.63
CA MET A 113 -8.97 3.52 3.33
C MET A 113 -9.21 3.88 1.87
N SER A 114 -8.22 4.50 1.21
CA SER A 114 -8.32 4.88 -0.20
C SER A 114 -8.06 3.74 -1.20
N ILE A 115 -7.58 2.58 -0.73
CA ILE A 115 -7.19 1.45 -1.59
C ILE A 115 -8.08 0.24 -1.33
N GLY A 116 -7.90 -0.42 -0.18
CA GLY A 116 -8.60 -1.66 0.16
C GLY A 116 -9.57 -1.53 1.32
N GLY A 117 -9.50 -0.44 2.09
CA GLY A 117 -10.24 -0.28 3.34
C GLY A 117 -9.86 -1.37 4.34
N TYR A 118 -10.70 -2.39 4.45
CA TYR A 118 -10.50 -3.56 5.32
C TYR A 118 -10.22 -4.87 4.54
N ASN A 119 -10.14 -4.80 3.21
CA ASN A 119 -9.91 -5.95 2.34
C ASN A 119 -8.60 -5.76 1.57
N SER A 120 -7.66 -6.70 1.72
CA SER A 120 -6.39 -6.65 0.98
C SER A 120 -6.61 -6.72 -0.53
N GLN A 121 -5.86 -5.90 -1.26
CA GLN A 121 -5.77 -5.91 -2.72
C GLN A 121 -4.44 -6.53 -3.20
N GLY A 122 -3.61 -7.05 -2.28
CA GLY A 122 -2.26 -7.52 -2.58
C GLY A 122 -1.27 -6.39 -2.90
N LEU A 123 -1.56 -5.17 -2.44
CA LEU A 123 -0.83 -3.95 -2.79
C LEU A 123 -0.09 -3.34 -1.58
N CYS A 124 0.30 -4.16 -0.61
CA CYS A 124 0.82 -3.69 0.68
C CYS A 124 1.96 -2.67 0.55
N ALA A 125 2.93 -2.91 -0.33
CA ALA A 125 4.02 -1.98 -0.61
C ALA A 125 3.55 -0.67 -1.27
N THR A 126 2.48 -0.70 -2.08
CA THR A 126 1.87 0.51 -2.64
C THR A 126 1.20 1.34 -1.54
N GLY A 127 0.48 0.69 -0.62
CA GLY A 127 -0.14 1.35 0.52
C GLY A 127 0.89 2.05 1.41
N VAL A 128 1.96 1.34 1.77
CA VAL A 128 3.07 1.90 2.56
C VAL A 128 3.81 3.01 1.79
N SER A 129 4.11 2.81 0.51
CA SER A 129 4.73 3.83 -0.32
C SER A 129 3.89 5.11 -0.42
N LYS A 130 2.56 4.98 -0.56
CA LYS A 130 1.63 6.12 -0.61
C LYS A 130 1.58 6.83 0.75
N ALA A 131 1.59 6.09 1.84
CA ALA A 131 1.65 6.64 3.19
C ALA A 131 2.94 7.45 3.42
N ILE A 132 4.10 6.92 3.03
CA ILE A 132 5.39 7.61 3.12
C ILE A 132 5.40 8.87 2.25
N GLN A 133 4.87 8.79 1.03
CA GLN A 133 4.75 9.96 0.15
C GLN A 133 3.87 11.05 0.77
N ASN A 134 2.72 10.68 1.31
CA ASN A 134 1.80 11.63 1.94
C ASN A 134 2.37 12.22 3.24
N ALA A 135 3.12 11.43 4.02
CA ALA A 135 3.72 11.88 5.26
C ALA A 135 4.94 12.76 5.03
N PHE A 136 5.82 12.38 4.11
CA PHE A 136 7.19 12.89 4.03
C PHE A 136 7.60 13.40 2.64
N GLY A 137 6.73 13.33 1.64
CA GLY A 137 6.95 13.94 0.33
C GLY A 137 7.84 13.15 -0.63
N PHE A 138 8.23 11.91 -0.30
CA PHE A 138 9.01 11.06 -1.20
C PHE A 138 8.42 9.67 -1.35
N LYS A 139 8.72 9.03 -2.47
CA LYS A 139 8.22 7.70 -2.79
C LYS A 139 9.30 6.65 -2.53
N VAL A 140 8.88 5.53 -1.95
CA VAL A 140 9.71 4.35 -1.73
C VAL A 140 9.22 3.23 -2.65
N TRP A 141 10.14 2.51 -3.28
CA TRP A 141 9.82 1.48 -4.25
C TRP A 141 10.13 0.08 -3.71
N GLY A 142 9.60 -0.95 -4.36
CA GLY A 142 9.88 -2.36 -4.03
C GLY A 142 8.64 -3.14 -3.60
N ASN A 143 8.87 -4.42 -3.32
CA ASN A 143 7.89 -5.36 -2.77
C ASN A 143 7.88 -5.32 -1.24
N GLY A 144 6.99 -6.09 -0.60
CA GLY A 144 6.86 -6.14 0.86
C GLY A 144 8.16 -6.48 1.59
N ASN A 145 8.96 -7.40 1.06
CA ASN A 145 10.28 -7.76 1.60
C ASN A 145 11.48 -6.96 1.02
N GLN A 146 11.23 -5.98 0.16
CA GLN A 146 12.29 -5.19 -0.51
C GLN A 146 12.19 -3.70 -0.22
N ILE A 147 11.08 -3.24 0.34
CA ILE A 147 10.87 -1.82 0.64
C ILE A 147 11.91 -1.30 1.64
N ASP A 148 12.41 -2.17 2.52
CA ASP A 148 13.49 -1.90 3.48
C ASP A 148 14.78 -1.42 2.82
N ASN A 149 15.19 -2.05 1.70
CA ASN A 149 16.39 -1.67 0.96
C ASN A 149 16.30 -0.28 0.33
N ASN A 150 15.09 0.24 0.14
CA ASN A 150 14.83 1.52 -0.51
C ASN A 150 14.39 2.62 0.48
N LEU A 151 14.27 2.32 1.77
CA LEU A 151 14.07 3.33 2.80
C LEU A 151 15.36 4.17 2.93
N PRO A 152 15.30 5.52 2.81
CA PRO A 152 16.48 6.35 2.99
C PRO A 152 17.05 6.19 4.40
N ARG A 153 18.32 5.77 4.50
CA ARG A 153 18.99 5.44 5.79
C ARG A 153 19.21 6.65 6.70
N ASP A 154 19.23 7.86 6.12
CA ASP A 154 19.24 9.13 6.86
C ASP A 154 17.87 9.46 7.46
N LYS A 155 16.78 8.85 6.95
CA LYS A 155 15.40 9.14 7.34
C LYS A 155 14.71 8.03 8.11
N PHE A 156 15.23 6.81 8.02
CA PHE A 156 14.72 5.64 8.71
C PHE A 156 15.87 4.84 9.32
N LYS A 157 15.71 4.50 10.59
CA LYS A 157 16.63 3.63 11.31
C LYS A 157 15.98 2.29 11.59
N GLN A 158 16.66 1.19 11.25
CA GLN A 158 16.23 -0.12 11.69
C GLN A 158 16.37 -0.24 13.22
N VAL A 159 15.34 -0.74 13.87
CA VAL A 159 15.30 -0.94 15.33
C VAL A 159 15.04 -2.41 15.65
N ASN A 160 15.60 -2.87 16.76
CA ASN A 160 15.41 -4.23 17.24
C ASN A 160 14.40 -4.23 18.40
N MET A 161 13.21 -4.76 18.16
CA MET A 161 12.14 -4.92 19.17
C MET A 161 11.17 -6.02 18.72
N SER A 162 10.35 -6.53 19.63
CA SER A 162 9.31 -7.49 19.27
C SER A 162 8.16 -6.83 18.50
N LEU A 163 7.40 -7.62 17.74
CA LEU A 163 6.19 -7.15 17.08
C LEU A 163 5.16 -6.58 18.07
N ALA A 164 5.02 -7.21 19.25
CA ALA A 164 4.08 -6.77 20.28
C ALA A 164 4.45 -5.41 20.89
N GLU A 165 5.75 -5.11 21.01
CA GLU A 165 6.21 -3.79 21.41
C GLU A 165 6.00 -2.77 20.28
N ALA A 166 6.37 -3.13 19.04
CA ALA A 166 6.25 -2.26 17.89
C ALA A 166 4.81 -1.80 17.65
N LEU A 167 3.81 -2.68 17.80
CA LEU A 167 2.40 -2.34 17.56
C LEU A 167 1.85 -1.31 18.56
N LYS A 168 2.48 -1.13 19.73
CA LYS A 168 2.12 -0.09 20.71
C LYS A 168 2.66 1.29 20.32
N ILE A 169 3.57 1.35 19.36
CA ILE A 169 4.22 2.57 18.90
C ILE A 169 3.67 2.89 17.50
N PRO A 170 3.00 4.04 17.27
CA PRO A 170 2.50 4.37 15.93
C PRO A 170 3.64 4.67 14.96
N GLY A 171 3.44 4.40 13.67
CA GLY A 171 4.30 4.92 12.61
C GLY A 171 5.63 4.21 12.41
N LEU A 172 5.78 2.98 12.90
CA LEU A 172 6.89 2.12 12.55
C LEU A 172 6.56 1.38 11.26
N VAL A 173 7.51 1.30 10.33
CA VAL A 173 7.38 0.46 9.13
C VAL A 173 7.84 -0.95 9.47
N LEU A 174 6.94 -1.91 9.28
CA LEU A 174 7.16 -3.33 9.44
C LEU A 174 7.42 -3.94 8.05
N THR A 175 8.39 -4.85 7.98
CA THR A 175 8.60 -5.69 6.80
C THR A 175 8.78 -7.13 7.25
N TRP A 176 8.22 -8.06 6.49
CA TRP A 176 8.40 -9.48 6.67
C TRP A 176 8.95 -10.08 5.39
N GLU A 177 10.00 -10.88 5.51
CA GLU A 177 10.60 -11.57 4.37
C GLU A 177 9.64 -12.55 3.71
N LYS A 178 8.86 -13.27 4.53
CA LYS A 178 7.91 -14.29 4.08
C LYS A 178 6.61 -14.24 4.86
N THR A 179 5.52 -14.65 4.20
CA THR A 179 4.23 -14.99 4.83
C THR A 179 3.77 -16.38 4.39
N SER A 180 2.70 -16.90 5.00
CA SER A 180 2.07 -18.17 4.62
C SER A 180 1.40 -18.16 3.25
N SER A 181 1.11 -16.98 2.69
CA SER A 181 0.51 -16.88 1.35
C SER A 181 1.55 -17.14 0.25
N ARG A 182 1.13 -17.72 -0.87
CA ARG A 182 2.00 -17.93 -2.04
C ARG A 182 2.63 -16.64 -2.55
N ALA A 183 1.89 -15.53 -2.54
CA ALA A 183 2.42 -14.24 -2.95
C ALA A 183 3.43 -13.71 -1.92
N GLY A 184 3.08 -13.74 -0.63
CA GLY A 184 3.96 -13.22 0.40
C GLY A 184 5.16 -14.12 0.73
N SER A 185 5.21 -15.38 0.29
CA SER A 185 6.43 -16.19 0.36
C SER A 185 7.48 -15.78 -0.69
N ILE A 186 7.06 -15.07 -1.75
CA ILE A 186 7.90 -14.53 -2.82
C ILE A 186 8.21 -13.05 -2.56
N TYR A 187 7.18 -12.26 -2.26
CA TYR A 187 7.22 -10.81 -2.21
C TYR A 187 7.21 -10.22 -0.79
N GLY A 188 7.10 -11.07 0.24
CA GLY A 188 6.99 -10.64 1.62
C GLY A 188 5.71 -9.88 1.93
N HIS A 189 5.76 -9.10 3.01
CA HIS A 189 4.68 -8.22 3.42
C HIS A 189 5.23 -6.96 4.10
N THR A 190 4.53 -5.83 3.99
CA THR A 190 4.90 -4.60 4.70
C THR A 190 3.66 -3.87 5.19
N ALA A 191 3.79 -3.23 6.35
CA ALA A 191 2.73 -2.47 6.99
C ALA A 191 3.30 -1.36 7.87
N ILE A 192 2.45 -0.44 8.33
CA ILE A 192 2.77 0.63 9.27
C ILE A 192 1.97 0.39 10.56
N THR A 193 2.60 0.48 11.72
CA THR A 193 1.91 0.30 13.02
C THR A 193 0.92 1.44 13.30
N THR A 194 -0.26 1.12 13.85
CA THR A 194 -1.26 2.13 14.22
C THR A 194 -1.02 2.74 15.60
N GLY A 195 -0.30 2.03 16.48
CA GLY A 195 -0.04 2.43 17.86
C GLY A 195 -1.10 1.96 18.87
N ASP A 196 -2.10 1.16 18.45
CA ASP A 196 -3.14 0.63 19.33
C ASP A 196 -2.74 -0.68 20.05
N GLY A 197 -1.51 -1.16 19.83
CA GLY A 197 -0.99 -2.41 20.40
C GLY A 197 -1.40 -3.67 19.64
N ARG A 198 -2.18 -3.58 18.57
CA ARG A 198 -2.78 -4.74 17.89
C ARG A 198 -2.76 -4.69 16.36
N SER A 199 -2.90 -3.49 15.79
CA SER A 199 -3.20 -3.29 14.37
C SER A 199 -2.03 -2.65 13.62
N SER A 200 -2.02 -2.92 12.32
CA SER A 200 -1.15 -2.24 11.36
C SER A 200 -1.93 -1.92 10.10
N VAL A 201 -1.34 -1.10 9.22
CA VAL A 201 -1.97 -0.65 7.97
C VAL A 201 -1.03 -0.80 6.80
N SER A 202 -1.53 -1.35 5.72
CA SER A 202 -0.81 -1.56 4.47
C SER A 202 -1.62 -0.96 3.32
N ASP A 203 -2.06 -1.77 2.36
CA ASP A 203 -3.13 -1.40 1.42
C ASP A 203 -4.54 -1.53 2.03
N PHE A 204 -4.62 -2.13 3.23
CA PHE A 204 -5.83 -2.28 4.04
C PHE A 204 -5.46 -2.21 5.53
N ILE A 205 -6.48 -2.16 6.40
CA ILE A 205 -6.28 -2.22 7.86
C ILE A 205 -6.24 -3.66 8.35
N GLU A 206 -5.11 -4.03 8.97
CA GLU A 206 -4.86 -5.33 9.58
C GLU A 206 -5.26 -5.32 11.06
N ARG A 207 -6.54 -5.62 11.35
CA ARG A 207 -7.15 -5.55 12.69
C ARG A 207 -6.52 -6.47 13.76
N ASN A 208 -5.76 -7.49 13.35
CA ASN A 208 -5.06 -8.39 14.26
C ASN A 208 -3.71 -8.79 13.67
N THR A 209 -2.73 -7.90 13.79
CA THR A 209 -1.39 -8.14 13.22
C THR A 209 -0.62 -9.21 14.01
N LEU A 210 -0.81 -9.29 15.33
CA LEU A 210 -0.20 -10.32 16.17
C LEU A 210 -0.69 -11.74 15.84
N GLY A 211 -1.97 -11.87 15.51
CA GLY A 211 -2.55 -13.16 15.11
C GLY A 211 -2.28 -13.56 13.66
N ALA A 212 -1.58 -12.74 12.88
CA ALA A 212 -1.24 -13.06 11.49
C ALA A 212 -0.12 -14.11 11.45
N GLY A 213 -0.51 -15.39 11.54
CA GLY A 213 0.41 -16.53 11.54
C GLY A 213 1.23 -16.66 10.25
N GLY A 214 2.37 -17.35 10.36
CA GLY A 214 3.22 -17.69 9.22
C GLY A 214 4.05 -16.55 8.64
N ARG A 215 4.19 -15.43 9.37
CA ARG A 215 5.10 -14.33 9.00
C ARG A 215 6.48 -14.51 9.64
N THR A 216 7.55 -14.42 8.85
CA THR A 216 8.93 -14.58 9.34
C THR A 216 9.86 -13.50 8.76
N GLY A 217 11.05 -13.35 9.36
CA GLY A 217 12.02 -12.34 8.95
C GLY A 217 11.54 -10.91 9.21
N LEU A 218 10.95 -10.66 10.39
CA LEU A 218 10.48 -9.32 10.76
C LEU A 218 11.66 -8.35 10.87
N LYS A 219 11.55 -7.20 10.18
CA LYS A 219 12.40 -6.04 10.38
C LYS A 219 11.53 -4.81 10.61
N ILE A 220 11.99 -3.91 11.47
CA ILE A 220 11.23 -2.76 11.94
C ILE A 220 12.05 -1.50 11.70
N PHE A 221 11.43 -0.50 11.09
CA PHE A 221 12.08 0.76 10.74
C PHE A 221 11.34 1.94 11.36
N MET A 222 12.08 2.76 12.09
CA MET A 222 11.59 3.95 12.76
C MET A 222 11.94 5.19 11.93
N PRO A 223 10.98 6.07 11.60
CA PRO A 223 11.27 7.38 11.04
C PRO A 223 12.11 8.23 12.01
N THR A 224 13.17 8.86 11.51
CA THR A 224 14.09 9.72 12.28
C THR A 224 14.07 11.19 11.82
N ILE A 225 13.10 11.54 10.98
CA ILE A 225 12.89 12.86 10.36
C ILE A 225 11.88 13.72 11.08
#